data_AF-A0A7R9FUI9-F1
#
_entry.id   AF-A0A7R9FUI9-F1
#
_cell.length_a   1.000
_cell.length_b   1.000
_cell.length_c   1.000
_cell.angle_alpha   90.00
_cell.angle_beta   90.00
_cell.angle_gamma   90.00
#
_symmetry.space_group_name_H-M   'P 1'
#
loop_
_entity.id
_entity.type
_entity.pdbx_description
1 polymer ?
#
loop_
_entity_poly.entity_id
_entity_poly.type
_entity_poly.pdbx_seq_one_letter_code
_entity_poly.pdbx_strand_id
1 'polypeptide(L)'
;MALVLQASWIVQAIMLLLLLIALASWTVIFSKFMALRRIRQDNAAFEAAFWSGASLAELQGQTLRNIQSAGPMERLFASGMREYTKLRERRMVDAAVLMDSTQRAMRVSLHREADAAEAQLSFLASVASVSPYIGLFGT
;
A
#
# COMPACT_ATOMS: atom_id res chain seq x y z
N MET A 1 33.59 -23.53 15.02
CA MET A 1 32.46 -23.71 15.98
C MET A 1 32.85 -23.60 17.45
N ALA A 2 34.13 -23.40 17.83
CA ALA A 2 34.53 -23.28 19.24
C ALA A 2 34.30 -21.87 19.86
N LEU A 3 34.21 -20.81 19.05
CA LEU A 3 34.05 -19.43 19.55
C LEU A 3 32.61 -19.08 20.01
N VAL A 4 31.58 -19.72 19.45
CA VAL A 4 30.16 -19.46 19.81
C VAL A 4 29.74 -20.24 21.07
N LEU A 5 30.41 -21.35 21.36
CA LEU A 5 30.15 -22.17 22.55
C LEU A 5 30.89 -21.67 23.82
N GLN A 6 31.90 -20.82 23.66
CA GLN A 6 32.58 -20.11 24.76
C GLN A 6 31.99 -18.73 25.06
N ALA A 7 31.05 -18.26 24.24
CA ALA A 7 30.40 -16.97 24.42
C ALA A 7 29.37 -17.05 25.56
N SER A 8 29.30 -15.98 26.35
CA SER A 8 28.29 -15.78 27.40
C SER A 8 26.88 -16.08 26.86
N TRP A 9 26.00 -16.65 27.69
CA TRP A 9 24.59 -16.91 27.36
C TRP A 9 23.87 -15.69 26.77
N ILE A 10 24.30 -14.48 27.14
CA ILE A 10 23.83 -13.20 26.59
C ILE A 10 24.15 -13.07 25.09
N VAL A 11 25.35 -13.43 24.65
CA VAL A 11 25.75 -13.33 23.23
C VAL A 11 24.94 -14.29 22.37
N GLN A 12 24.68 -15.50 22.89
CA GLN A 12 23.83 -16.48 22.20
C GLN A 12 22.37 -15.99 22.08
N ALA A 13 21.85 -15.32 23.11
CA ALA A 13 20.52 -14.71 23.07
C ALA A 13 20.44 -13.56 22.04
N ILE A 14 21.45 -12.70 21.96
CA ILE A 14 21.52 -11.59 20.98
C ILE A 14 21.58 -12.15 19.55
N MET A 15 22.41 -13.16 19.30
CA MET A 15 22.52 -13.83 17.99
C MET A 15 21.19 -14.44 17.56
N LEU A 16 20.48 -15.09 18.47
CA LEU A 16 19.16 -15.67 18.20
C LEU A 16 18.11 -14.58 17.92
N LEU A 17 18.11 -13.49 18.69
CA LEU A 17 17.23 -12.34 18.46
C LEU A 17 17.48 -11.71 17.08
N LEU A 18 18.74 -11.49 16.72
CA LEU A 18 19.13 -10.96 15.40
C LEU A 18 18.67 -11.88 14.27
N LEU A 19 18.80 -13.19 14.43
CA LEU A 19 18.32 -14.17 13.45
C LEU A 19 16.80 -14.10 13.27
N LEU A 20 16.03 -14.00 14.35
CA LEU A 20 14.57 -13.85 14.28
C LEU A 20 14.17 -12.54 13.59
N ILE A 21 14.85 -11.43 13.90
CA ILE A 21 14.63 -10.14 13.25
C ILE A 21 14.95 -10.21 11.75
N ALA A 22 16.03 -10.90 11.36
CA ALA A 22 16.40 -11.08 9.96
C ALA A 22 15.34 -11.88 9.18
N LEU A 23 14.82 -12.96 9.77
CA LEU A 23 13.75 -13.76 9.17
C LEU A 23 12.44 -12.97 9.05
N ALA A 24 12.09 -12.18 10.07
CA ALA A 24 10.93 -11.30 10.03
C ALA A 24 11.07 -10.24 8.92
N SER A 25 12.25 -9.62 8.79
CA SER A 25 12.54 -8.65 7.74
C SER A 25 12.35 -9.23 6.34
N TRP A 26 12.91 -10.41 6.08
CA TRP A 26 12.74 -11.12 4.80
C TRP A 26 11.26 -11.40 4.47
N THR A 27 10.49 -11.81 5.48
CA THR A 27 9.05 -12.06 5.32
C THR A 27 8.29 -10.80 4.89
N VAL A 28 8.61 -9.66 5.52
CA VAL A 28 7.97 -8.38 5.19
C VAL A 28 8.42 -7.88 3.80
N ILE A 29 9.70 -8.03 3.44
CA ILE A 29 10.22 -7.66 2.12
C ILE A 29 9.47 -8.41 1.02
N PHE A 30 9.33 -9.73 1.14
CA PHE A 30 8.60 -10.54 0.16
C PHE A 30 7.12 -10.17 0.09
N SER A 31 6.46 -10.01 1.24
CA SER A 31 5.06 -9.58 1.31
C SER A 31 4.87 -8.24 0.59
N LYS A 32 5.74 -7.26 0.84
CA LYS A 32 5.69 -5.95 0.17
C LYS A 32 5.96 -6.02 -1.32
N PHE A 33 6.94 -6.83 -1.73
CA PHE A 33 7.23 -7.03 -3.14
C PHE A 33 6.02 -7.61 -3.89
N MET A 34 5.36 -8.62 -3.30
CA MET A 34 4.15 -9.21 -3.88
C MET A 34 2.98 -8.21 -3.92
N ALA A 35 2.77 -7.45 -2.84
CA ALA A 35 1.72 -6.43 -2.78
C ALA A 35 1.91 -5.34 -3.84
N LEU A 36 3.13 -4.78 -3.97
CA LEU A 36 3.42 -3.75 -4.99
C LEU A 36 3.28 -4.30 -6.41
N ARG A 37 3.72 -5.54 -6.66
CA ARG A 37 3.55 -6.19 -7.95
C ARG A 37 2.07 -6.35 -8.28
N ARG A 38 1.24 -6.74 -7.31
CA ARG A 38 -0.21 -6.87 -7.48
C ARG A 38 -0.86 -5.53 -7.81
N ILE A 39 -0.55 -4.48 -7.05
CA ILE A 39 -1.04 -3.12 -7.30
C ILE A 39 -0.72 -2.66 -8.72
N ARG A 40 0.51 -2.89 -9.20
CA ARG A 40 0.91 -2.52 -10.57
C ARG A 40 0.11 -3.27 -11.64
N GLN A 41 -0.14 -4.56 -11.43
CA GLN A 41 -0.92 -5.38 -12.35
C GLN A 41 -2.39 -4.91 -12.39
N ASP A 42 -3.01 -4.71 -11.23
CA ASP A 42 -4.41 -4.28 -11.15
C ASP A 42 -4.58 -2.86 -11.75
N ASN A 43 -3.63 -1.95 -11.50
CA ASN A 43 -3.65 -0.62 -12.10
C ASN A 43 -3.51 -0.66 -13.63
N ALA A 44 -2.59 -1.47 -14.16
CA ALA A 44 -2.41 -1.60 -15.60
C ALA A 44 -3.64 -2.20 -16.31
N ALA A 45 -4.32 -3.16 -15.66
CA ALA A 45 -5.56 -3.72 -16.17
C ALA A 45 -6.69 -2.68 -16.22
N PHE A 46 -6.85 -1.90 -15.15
CA PHE A 46 -7.83 -0.83 -15.11
C PHE A 46 -7.50 0.29 -16.13
N GLU A 47 -6.24 0.68 -16.24
CA GLU A 47 -5.80 1.70 -17.20
C GLU A 47 -6.10 1.26 -18.64
N ALA A 48 -5.81 0.01 -19.00
CA ALA A 48 -6.17 -0.54 -20.30
C ALA A 48 -7.69 -0.50 -20.55
N ALA A 49 -8.50 -0.86 -19.54
CA ALA A 49 -9.96 -0.78 -19.62
C ALA A 49 -10.45 0.67 -19.77
N PHE A 50 -9.85 1.61 -19.05
CA PHE A 50 -10.17 3.04 -19.11
C PHE A 50 -9.88 3.62 -20.50
N TRP A 51 -8.73 3.29 -21.09
CA TRP A 51 -8.34 3.75 -22.44
C TRP A 51 -9.03 2.99 -23.58
N SER A 52 -9.64 1.83 -23.31
CA SER A 52 -10.35 1.04 -24.33
C SER A 52 -11.62 1.71 -24.88
N GLY A 53 -12.03 2.85 -24.31
CA GLY A 53 -13.25 3.55 -24.69
C GLY A 53 -14.50 3.07 -23.95
N ALA A 54 -14.34 2.24 -22.90
CA ALA A 54 -15.42 1.87 -22.01
C ALA A 54 -16.03 3.11 -21.36
N SER A 55 -17.36 3.15 -21.24
CA SER A 55 -18.01 4.30 -20.61
C SER A 55 -17.67 4.37 -19.11
N LEU A 56 -17.59 5.59 -18.57
CA LEU A 56 -17.33 5.81 -17.15
C LEU A 56 -18.35 5.09 -16.24
N ALA A 57 -19.59 4.94 -16.72
CA ALA A 57 -20.65 4.23 -16.02
C ALA A 57 -20.43 2.70 -16.01
N GLU A 58 -19.94 2.12 -17.11
CA GLU A 58 -19.60 0.71 -17.18
C GLU A 58 -18.42 0.37 -16.26
N LEU A 59 -17.36 1.20 -16.28
CA LEU A 59 -16.20 1.05 -15.39
C LEU A 59 -16.63 1.14 -13.92
N GLN A 60 -17.47 2.12 -13.58
CA GLN A 60 -18.02 2.24 -12.23
C GLN A 60 -18.84 1.00 -11.83
N GLY A 61 -19.68 0.49 -12.74
CA GLY A 61 -20.47 -0.73 -12.50
C GLY A 61 -19.60 -1.97 -12.29
N GLN A 62 -18.49 -2.10 -13.01
CA GLN A 62 -17.53 -3.19 -12.81
C GLN A 62 -16.86 -3.11 -11.44
N THR A 63 -16.38 -1.92 -11.03
CA THR A 63 -15.77 -1.73 -9.72
C THR A 63 -16.76 -1.98 -8.58
N LEU A 64 -18.02 -1.53 -8.71
CA LEU A 64 -19.04 -1.74 -7.66
C LEU A 64 -19.45 -3.20 -7.50
N ARG A 65 -19.41 -4.00 -8.58
CA ARG A 65 -19.68 -5.44 -8.52
C ARG A 65 -18.59 -6.20 -7.78
N ASN A 66 -17.36 -5.70 -7.77
CA ASN A 66 -16.22 -6.42 -7.20
C ASN A 66 -15.34 -5.55 -6.29
N ILE A 67 -15.96 -4.78 -5.39
CA ILE A 67 -15.27 -3.83 -4.50
C ILE A 67 -14.13 -4.48 -3.69
N GLN A 68 -14.29 -5.75 -3.29
CA GLN A 68 -13.28 -6.47 -2.51
C GLN A 68 -12.03 -6.85 -3.33
N SER A 69 -12.18 -7.00 -4.64
CA SER A 69 -11.07 -7.32 -5.55
C SER A 69 -10.60 -6.12 -6.36
N ALA A 70 -11.26 -4.96 -6.20
CA ALA A 70 -10.94 -3.76 -6.94
C ALA A 70 -9.53 -3.27 -6.60
N GLY A 71 -8.73 -2.98 -7.63
CA GLY A 71 -7.40 -2.41 -7.48
C GLY A 71 -7.43 -1.00 -6.86
N PRO A 72 -6.29 -0.48 -6.36
CA PRO A 72 -6.23 0.87 -5.79
C PRO A 72 -6.73 1.97 -6.75
N MET A 73 -6.36 1.88 -8.04
CA MET A 73 -6.80 2.86 -9.04
C MET A 73 -8.30 2.77 -9.36
N GLU A 74 -8.88 1.58 -9.29
CA GLU A 74 -10.33 1.39 -9.41
C GLU A 74 -11.08 2.03 -8.24
N ARG A 75 -10.58 1.85 -7.01
CA ARG A 75 -11.17 2.46 -5.80
C ARG A 75 -11.08 3.98 -5.84
N LEU A 76 -9.95 4.51 -6.30
CA LEU A 76 -9.75 5.93 -6.59
C LEU A 76 -10.82 6.45 -7.56
N PHE A 77 -10.96 5.80 -8.72
CA PHE A 77 -11.95 6.15 -9.73
C PHE A 77 -13.39 6.10 -9.20
N ALA A 78 -13.75 5.01 -8.51
CA ALA A 78 -15.08 4.84 -7.95
C ALA A 78 -15.42 5.91 -6.90
N SER A 79 -14.44 6.35 -6.09
CA SER A 79 -14.65 7.45 -5.14
C SER A 79 -14.93 8.79 -5.83
N GLY A 80 -14.19 9.10 -6.90
CA GLY A 80 -14.41 10.30 -7.71
C GLY A 80 -15.76 10.28 -8.40
N MET A 81 -16.08 9.18 -9.10
CA MET A 81 -17.36 9.03 -9.79
C MET A 81 -18.56 9.07 -8.84
N ARG A 82 -18.41 8.54 -7.61
CA ARG A 82 -19.48 8.62 -6.60
C ARG A 82 -19.75 10.06 -6.19
N GLU A 83 -18.72 10.87 -5.98
CA GLU A 83 -18.89 12.28 -5.61
C GLU A 83 -19.44 13.10 -6.79
N TYR A 84 -18.97 12.82 -8.01
CA TYR A 84 -19.49 13.43 -9.24
C TYR A 84 -21.00 13.17 -9.41
N THR A 85 -21.44 11.92 -9.34
CA THR A 85 -22.85 11.56 -9.49
C THR A 85 -23.71 12.18 -8.39
N LYS A 86 -23.25 12.13 -7.14
CA LYS A 86 -23.95 12.71 -5.99
C LYS A 86 -24.16 14.23 -6.11
N LEU A 87 -23.19 14.97 -6.63
CA LEU A 87 -23.32 16.42 -6.82
C LEU A 87 -24.17 16.78 -8.02
N ARG A 88 -24.10 15.97 -9.09
CA ARG A 88 -24.97 16.11 -10.25
C ARG A 88 -26.44 15.86 -9.88
N GLU A 89 -26.74 14.86 -9.04
CA GLU A 89 -28.08 14.61 -8.50
C GLU A 89 -28.62 15.78 -7.68
N ARG A 90 -27.74 16.49 -6.96
CA ARG A 90 -28.06 17.71 -6.21
C ARG A 90 -28.27 18.95 -7.10
N ARG A 91 -28.27 18.78 -8.43
CA ARG A 91 -28.39 19.87 -9.42
C ARG A 91 -27.31 20.95 -9.24
N MET A 92 -26.10 20.59 -8.80
CA MET A 92 -24.97 21.51 -8.85
C MET A 92 -24.70 21.89 -10.32
N VAL A 93 -24.91 23.15 -10.65
CA VAL A 93 -24.79 23.69 -12.02
C VAL A 93 -23.37 24.15 -12.32
N ASP A 94 -22.60 24.46 -11.29
CA ASP A 94 -21.22 24.91 -11.43
C ASP A 94 -20.28 23.72 -11.69
N ALA A 95 -19.86 23.62 -12.95
CA ALA A 95 -18.91 22.62 -13.40
C ALA A 95 -17.55 22.72 -12.67
N ALA A 96 -17.12 23.92 -12.27
CA ALA A 96 -15.86 24.09 -11.56
C ALA A 96 -15.92 23.47 -10.16
N VAL A 97 -17.03 23.69 -9.44
CA VAL A 97 -17.26 23.08 -8.11
C VAL A 97 -17.38 21.56 -8.21
N LEU A 98 -18.06 21.07 -9.25
CA LEU A 98 -18.21 19.63 -9.51
C LEU A 98 -16.85 18.96 -9.79
N MET A 99 -15.99 19.59 -10.59
CA MET A 99 -14.66 19.05 -10.88
C MET A 99 -13.72 19.14 -9.67
N ASP A 100 -13.71 20.27 -8.95
CA ASP A 100 -12.86 20.43 -7.76
C ASP A 100 -13.19 19.40 -6.67
N SER A 101 -14.48 19.22 -6.38
CA SER A 101 -14.95 18.24 -5.39
C SER A 101 -14.62 16.80 -5.79
N THR A 102 -14.82 16.44 -7.06
CA THR A 102 -14.45 15.14 -7.62
C THR A 102 -12.94 14.91 -7.50
N GLN A 103 -12.12 15.90 -7.87
CA GLN A 103 -10.67 15.82 -7.78
C GLN A 103 -10.18 15.74 -6.32
N ARG A 104 -10.85 16.44 -5.40
CA ARG A 104 -10.57 16.36 -3.97
C ARG A 104 -10.88 14.98 -3.41
N ALA A 105 -12.03 14.39 -3.76
CA ALA A 105 -12.39 13.04 -3.37
C ALA A 105 -11.35 12.01 -3.87
N MET A 106 -10.93 12.15 -5.13
CA MET A 106 -9.86 11.34 -5.70
C MET A 106 -8.54 11.54 -4.93
N ARG A 107 -8.10 12.78 -4.69
CA ARG A 107 -6.86 13.04 -3.92
C ARG A 107 -6.90 12.39 -2.53
N VAL A 108 -8.02 12.44 -1.83
CA VAL A 108 -8.17 11.78 -0.52
C VAL A 108 -8.04 10.26 -0.65
N SER A 109 -8.66 9.65 -1.67
CA SER A 109 -8.52 8.21 -1.89
C SER A 109 -7.09 7.84 -2.28
N LEU A 110 -6.41 8.65 -3.11
CA LEU A 110 -5.02 8.45 -3.48
C LEU A 110 -4.11 8.41 -2.25
N HIS A 111 -4.26 9.38 -1.34
CA HIS A 111 -3.49 9.39 -0.09
C HIS A 111 -3.74 8.14 0.75
N ARG A 112 -4.99 7.72 0.91
CA ARG A 112 -5.31 6.49 1.67
C ARG A 112 -4.67 5.23 1.06
N GLU A 113 -4.69 5.12 -0.27
CA GLU A 113 -4.06 4.01 -0.98
C GLU A 113 -2.53 4.06 -0.86
N ALA A 114 -1.94 5.25 -0.90
CA ALA A 114 -0.51 5.45 -0.66
C ALA A 114 -0.12 5.07 0.77
N ASP A 115 -0.85 5.54 1.78
CA ASP A 115 -0.63 5.18 3.18
C ASP A 115 -0.73 3.66 3.40
N ALA A 116 -1.70 3.00 2.77
CA ALA A 116 -1.86 1.56 2.83
C ALA A 116 -0.70 0.81 2.14
N ALA A 117 -0.21 1.33 1.01
CA ALA A 117 0.96 0.80 0.33
C ALA A 117 2.24 0.97 1.16
N GLU A 118 2.34 2.07 1.91
CA GLU A 118 3.50 2.41 2.76
C GLU A 118 3.48 1.75 4.15
N ALA A 119 2.32 1.31 4.64
CA ALA A 119 2.19 0.65 5.93
C ALA A 119 3.25 -0.46 6.10
N GLN A 120 3.92 -0.57 7.25
CA GLN A 120 5.04 -1.52 7.51
C GLN A 120 6.43 -1.09 6.98
N LEU A 121 6.55 -0.07 6.11
CA LEU A 121 7.88 0.49 5.78
C LEU A 121 8.54 1.12 7.01
N SER A 122 7.77 1.78 7.86
CA SER A 122 8.27 2.36 9.12
C SER A 122 8.81 1.29 10.07
N PHE A 123 8.23 0.08 10.07
CA PHE A 123 8.74 -1.04 10.86
C PHE A 123 10.10 -1.51 10.32
N LEU A 124 10.24 -1.66 9.01
CA LEU A 124 11.54 -1.97 8.38
C LEU A 124 12.58 -0.89 8.66
N ALA A 125 12.20 0.39 8.58
CA ALA A 125 13.09 1.51 8.85
C ALA A 125 13.59 1.50 10.31
N SER A 126 12.70 1.23 11.27
CA SER A 126 13.07 1.09 12.69
C SER A 126 14.01 -0.10 12.91
N VAL A 127 13.70 -1.26 12.32
CA VAL A 127 14.56 -2.45 12.41
C VAL A 127 15.95 -2.19 11.80
N ALA A 128 16.01 -1.54 10.64
CA ALA A 128 17.27 -1.18 9.99
C ALA A 128 18.10 -0.17 10.83
N SER A 129 17.45 0.77 11.50
CA SER A 129 18.10 1.78 12.35
C SER A 129 18.63 1.21 13.67
N VAL A 130 17.95 0.22 14.25
CA VAL A 130 18.33 -0.39 15.55
C VAL A 130 19.35 -1.53 15.37
N SER A 131 19.41 -2.16 14.20
CA SER A 131 20.35 -3.23 13.86
C SER A 131 21.83 -2.95 14.23
N PRO A 132 22.41 -1.76 13.96
CA PRO A 132 23.80 -1.47 14.30
C PRO A 132 24.08 -1.47 15.80
N TYR A 133 23.13 -0.94 16.59
CA TYR A 133 23.27 -0.87 18.05
C TYR A 133 23.26 -2.27 18.68
N ILE A 134 22.41 -3.17 18.20
CA ILE A 134 22.38 -4.57 18.66
C ILE A 134 23.69 -5.29 18.30
N GLY A 135 24.26 -5.01 17.12
CA GLY A 135 25.57 -5.55 16.72
C GLY A 135 26.73 -5.06 17.58
N LEU A 136 26.71 -3.78 17.99
CA LEU A 136 27.74 -3.17 18.83
C LEU A 136 27.70 -3.69 20.29
N PHE A 137 26.54 -4.10 20.80
CA PHE A 137 26.42 -4.72 22.12
C PHE A 137 26.96 -6.16 22.18
N GLY A 138 27.14 -6.80 21.02
CA GLY A 138 27.63 -8.17 20.91
C GLY A 138 29.14 -8.31 20.69
N THR A 139 29.87 -7.20 20.48
CA THR A 139 31.34 -7.15 20.46
C THR A 139 31.89 -7.03 21.87
#